data_AF-A0A2Z6RBV0-F1
#
_entry.id   AF-A0A2Z6RBV0-F1
#
_cell.length_a   1.000
_cell.length_b   1.000
_cell.length_c   1.000
_cell.angle_alpha   90.00
_cell.angle_beta   90.00
_cell.angle_gamma   90.00
#
_symmetry.space_group_name_H-M   'P 1'
#
loop_
_entity.id
_entity.type
_entity.pdbx_description
1 polymer ?
#
loop_
_entity_poly.entity_id
_entity_poly.type
_entity_poly.pdbx_seq_one_letter_code
_entity_poly.pdbx_strand_id
1 'polypeptide(L)'
;MSGLLGSITGTIGRLFGNLLPSWGGPPPVPSELPEPSELPVPEEEPEADSEGDSKDVKFYDGSTHWIGSENDFRDLSRDWFLIKANLKETLQEVHKRYNEEANAIFWKSGGQIDLRATGTYASASLRFFQDVARGPRKAENLTPEEDYWIRSAYMGGLVWAEPYEGIATEMDYNEFYPEILASFSAGWPIGPGEFRTITYISVSPINYNLKYGIYHAFIGGQPADQKYIRAFCYNPTGYYTHYDLKLAIDLGLHIELSSESPNALVFEQNKLMSGRDIFKFFYRNKT
;
A
#
# COMPACT_ATOMS: atom_id res chain seq x y z
N MET A 1 -1.00 -17.19 -4.69
CA MET A 1 -0.16 -16.10 -5.21
C MET A 1 -0.96 -14.79 -5.32
N SER A 2 -1.51 -14.28 -4.21
CA SER A 2 -2.44 -13.14 -4.22
C SER A 2 -2.22 -12.13 -3.08
N GLY A 3 -1.24 -12.32 -2.20
CA GLY A 3 -1.10 -11.49 -0.98
C GLY A 3 -0.22 -10.25 -1.14
N LEU A 4 0.95 -10.37 -1.76
CA LEU A 4 1.98 -9.32 -1.66
C LEU A 4 1.92 -8.28 -2.79
N LEU A 5 1.65 -8.71 -4.03
CA LEU A 5 1.40 -7.78 -5.13
C LEU A 5 0.04 -7.06 -4.97
N GLY A 6 -0.93 -7.69 -4.30
CA GLY A 6 -2.22 -7.07 -3.96
C GLY A 6 -2.10 -5.94 -2.92
N SER A 7 -1.11 -6.02 -2.03
CA SER A 7 -0.86 -4.98 -1.01
C SER A 7 -0.15 -3.76 -1.59
N ILE A 8 0.85 -3.97 -2.47
CA ILE A 8 1.54 -2.86 -3.15
C ILE A 8 0.63 -2.21 -4.19
N THR A 9 -0.17 -2.97 -4.96
CA THR A 9 -1.16 -2.39 -5.88
C THR A 9 -2.39 -1.81 -5.19
N GLY A 10 -2.80 -2.33 -4.02
CA GLY A 10 -3.84 -1.74 -3.20
C GLY A 10 -3.40 -0.41 -2.57
N THR A 11 -2.13 -0.30 -2.18
CA THR A 11 -1.56 0.94 -1.63
C THR A 11 -1.23 1.94 -2.71
N ILE A 12 -0.69 1.51 -3.87
CA ILE A 12 -0.49 2.36 -5.05
C ILE A 12 -1.84 2.81 -5.64
N GLY A 13 -2.85 1.92 -5.67
CA GLY A 13 -4.22 2.23 -6.09
C GLY A 13 -4.92 3.23 -5.16
N ARG A 14 -4.70 3.14 -3.84
CA ARG A 14 -5.14 4.17 -2.87
C ARG A 14 -4.34 5.46 -2.99
N LEU A 15 -3.05 5.39 -3.29
CA LEU A 15 -2.19 6.55 -3.53
C LEU A 15 -2.67 7.35 -4.76
N PHE A 16 -3.10 6.68 -5.82
CA PHE A 16 -3.65 7.32 -7.02
C PHE A 16 -5.14 7.69 -6.90
N GLY A 17 -5.91 6.99 -6.07
CA GLY A 17 -7.29 7.38 -5.74
C GLY A 17 -7.40 8.74 -5.03
N ASN A 18 -6.34 9.14 -4.32
CA ASN A 18 -6.25 10.45 -3.65
C ASN A 18 -5.54 11.53 -4.48
N LEU A 19 -5.07 11.22 -5.70
CA LEU A 19 -4.37 12.16 -6.60
C LEU A 19 -5.29 12.84 -7.62
N LEU A 20 -6.61 12.77 -7.45
CA LEU A 20 -7.56 13.65 -8.13
C LEU A 20 -7.98 14.78 -7.19
N PRO A 21 -7.30 15.95 -7.21
CA PRO A 21 -7.82 17.13 -6.55
C PRO A 21 -9.18 17.48 -7.15
N SER A 22 -10.07 17.89 -6.24
CA SER A 22 -11.35 18.54 -6.46
C SER A 22 -11.36 19.43 -7.71
N TRP A 23 -12.07 18.98 -8.74
CA TRP A 23 -12.51 19.87 -9.81
C TRP A 23 -13.95 20.31 -9.50
N GLY A 24 -14.08 21.56 -9.06
CA GLY A 24 -15.30 22.35 -9.23
C GLY A 24 -16.30 22.36 -8.06
N GLY A 25 -16.05 23.19 -7.06
CA GLY A 25 -17.08 23.68 -6.14
C GLY A 25 -16.49 24.62 -5.08
N PRO A 26 -17.12 25.78 -4.77
CA PRO A 26 -16.69 26.58 -3.63
C PRO A 26 -16.89 25.78 -2.33
N PRO A 27 -16.08 26.04 -1.29
CA PRO A 27 -16.21 25.33 -0.01
C PRO A 27 -17.60 25.56 0.59
N PRO A 28 -18.25 24.53 1.16
CA PRO A 28 -19.48 24.71 1.90
C PRO A 28 -19.20 25.57 3.14
N VAL A 29 -20.09 26.54 3.37
CA VAL A 29 -20.13 27.37 4.59
C VAL A 29 -20.36 26.43 5.79
N PRO A 30 -19.65 26.61 6.92
CA PRO A 30 -19.89 25.79 8.11
C PRO A 30 -21.30 26.02 8.66
N SER A 31 -22.15 24.99 8.62
CA SER A 31 -23.42 24.97 9.34
C SER A 31 -23.14 24.76 10.83
N GLU A 32 -23.80 25.56 11.67
CA GLU A 32 -23.73 25.49 13.13
C GLU A 32 -24.03 24.08 13.66
N LEU A 33 -23.20 23.63 14.60
CA LEU A 33 -23.35 22.37 15.33
C LEU A 33 -24.67 22.39 16.14
N PRO A 34 -25.57 21.39 15.98
CA PRO A 34 -26.66 21.22 16.93
C PRO A 34 -26.15 20.64 18.25
N GLU A 35 -26.72 21.14 19.35
CA GLU A 35 -26.45 20.71 20.72
C GLU A 35 -26.71 19.20 20.95
N PRO A 36 -26.03 18.57 21.93
CA PRO A 36 -26.08 17.12 22.12
C PRO A 36 -27.42 16.70 22.74
N SER A 37 -28.29 16.10 21.92
CA SER A 37 -29.50 15.41 22.38
C SER A 37 -29.17 14.02 22.91
N GLU A 38 -29.85 13.67 24.00
CA GLU A 38 -29.70 12.48 24.83
C GLU A 38 -29.69 11.12 24.09
N LEU A 39 -28.99 10.14 24.69
CA LEU A 39 -28.83 8.78 24.20
C LEU A 39 -30.18 8.05 24.05
N PRO A 40 -30.45 7.36 22.93
CA PRO A 40 -31.66 6.56 22.80
C PRO A 40 -31.52 5.22 23.56
N VAL A 41 -32.62 4.85 24.21
CA VAL A 41 -32.85 3.57 24.91
C VAL A 41 -32.85 2.41 23.87
N PRO A 42 -32.34 1.21 24.19
CA PRO A 42 -32.29 0.10 23.24
C PRO A 42 -33.71 -0.43 22.96
N GLU A 43 -34.13 -0.42 21.70
CA GLU A 43 -35.29 -1.19 21.24
C GLU A 43 -34.87 -2.66 21.01
N GLU A 44 -35.68 -3.59 21.51
CA GLU A 44 -35.49 -5.04 21.35
C GLU A 44 -35.62 -5.43 19.87
N GLU A 45 -34.61 -6.14 19.34
CA GLU A 45 -34.65 -6.70 17.99
C GLU A 45 -35.65 -7.87 17.91
N PRO A 46 -36.53 -7.93 16.90
CA PRO A 46 -37.27 -9.16 16.62
C PRO A 46 -36.35 -10.20 15.98
N GLU A 47 -36.36 -11.41 16.53
CA GLU A 47 -35.68 -12.56 15.93
C GLU A 47 -36.16 -12.76 14.49
N ALA A 48 -35.22 -12.68 13.54
CA ALA A 48 -35.47 -12.93 12.13
C ALA A 48 -35.16 -14.39 11.80
N ASP A 49 -36.21 -15.11 11.43
CA ASP A 49 -36.17 -16.44 10.84
C ASP A 49 -35.17 -16.52 9.67
N SER A 50 -34.42 -17.61 9.63
CA SER A 50 -33.46 -17.92 8.58
C SER A 50 -34.17 -18.34 7.29
N GLU A 51 -34.26 -17.44 6.32
CA GLU A 51 -34.44 -17.79 4.90
C GLU A 51 -33.42 -17.04 4.05
N GLY A 52 -32.71 -17.78 3.19
CA GLY A 52 -31.59 -17.28 2.40
C GLY A 52 -32.01 -16.30 1.33
N ASP A 53 -31.88 -15.01 1.62
CA ASP A 53 -32.18 -13.93 0.69
C ASP A 53 -31.04 -13.81 -0.35
N SER A 54 -31.31 -14.30 -1.56
CA SER A 54 -30.47 -14.08 -2.74
C SER A 54 -30.40 -12.58 -3.01
N LYS A 55 -29.26 -11.94 -2.69
CA LYS A 55 -29.07 -10.50 -2.97
C LYS A 55 -29.04 -10.25 -4.47
N ASP A 56 -30.17 -9.80 -5.01
CA ASP A 56 -30.31 -9.33 -6.39
C ASP A 56 -29.33 -8.19 -6.68
N VAL A 57 -28.49 -8.38 -7.71
CA VAL A 57 -27.48 -7.40 -8.16
C VAL A 57 -27.94 -6.77 -9.47
N LYS A 58 -27.93 -5.44 -9.55
CA LYS A 58 -28.28 -4.69 -10.76
C LYS A 58 -27.05 -4.43 -11.62
N PHE A 59 -27.17 -4.67 -12.93
CA PHE A 59 -26.11 -4.50 -13.90
C PHE A 59 -26.53 -3.58 -15.06
N TYR A 60 -25.54 -3.02 -15.74
CA TYR A 60 -25.70 -2.18 -16.93
C TYR A 60 -24.44 -2.25 -17.78
N ASP A 61 -24.59 -2.44 -19.09
CA ASP A 61 -23.49 -2.60 -20.06
C ASP A 61 -23.29 -1.38 -20.99
N GLY A 62 -24.01 -0.28 -20.73
CA GLY A 62 -24.08 0.88 -21.62
C GLY A 62 -25.30 0.90 -22.53
N SER A 63 -26.06 -0.20 -22.60
CA SER A 63 -27.29 -0.32 -23.40
C SER A 63 -28.46 -0.88 -22.61
N THR A 64 -28.25 -1.95 -21.86
CA THR A 64 -29.31 -2.75 -21.23
C THR A 64 -29.12 -2.85 -19.73
N HIS A 65 -30.23 -2.76 -18.98
CA HIS A 65 -30.27 -3.08 -17.55
C HIS A 65 -30.77 -4.49 -17.34
N TRP A 66 -30.16 -5.20 -16.39
CA TRP A 66 -30.68 -6.48 -15.93
C TRP A 66 -30.38 -6.67 -14.44
N ILE A 67 -31.14 -7.58 -13.83
CA ILE A 67 -30.90 -8.05 -12.47
C ILE A 67 -30.31 -9.44 -12.60
N GLY A 68 -29.23 -9.70 -11.89
CA GLY A 68 -28.58 -11.00 -11.81
C GLY A 68 -28.31 -11.39 -10.37
N SER A 69 -27.98 -12.67 -10.20
CA SER A 69 -27.57 -13.29 -8.95
C SER A 69 -26.09 -13.07 -8.65
N GLU A 70 -25.64 -13.50 -7.47
CA GLU A 70 -24.21 -13.56 -7.14
C GLU A 70 -23.42 -14.48 -8.10
N ASN A 71 -24.06 -15.54 -8.62
CA ASN A 71 -23.41 -16.43 -9.59
C ASN A 71 -23.18 -15.69 -10.92
N ASP A 72 -24.15 -14.90 -11.37
CA ASP A 72 -24.00 -14.08 -12.57
C ASP A 72 -22.86 -13.06 -12.41
N PHE A 73 -22.72 -12.45 -11.23
CA PHE A 73 -21.58 -11.59 -10.91
C PHE A 73 -20.25 -12.32 -11.07
N ARG A 74 -20.12 -13.52 -10.48
CA ARG A 74 -18.90 -14.33 -10.53
C ARG A 74 -18.55 -14.74 -11.96
N ASP A 75 -19.53 -15.14 -12.75
CA ASP A 75 -19.29 -15.57 -14.13
C ASP A 75 -18.92 -14.37 -15.01
N LEU A 76 -19.63 -13.24 -14.90
CA LEU A 76 -19.30 -12.01 -15.64
C LEU A 76 -17.90 -11.47 -15.28
N SER A 77 -17.49 -11.57 -14.02
CA SER A 77 -16.18 -11.08 -13.57
C SER A 77 -14.98 -11.80 -14.21
N ARG A 78 -15.20 -12.91 -14.90
CA ARG A 78 -14.15 -13.63 -15.65
C ARG A 78 -13.79 -12.93 -16.95
N ASP A 79 -14.78 -12.38 -17.63
CA ASP A 79 -14.64 -11.80 -18.96
C ASP A 79 -14.70 -10.26 -18.93
N TRP A 80 -15.30 -9.68 -17.89
CA TRP A 80 -15.57 -8.25 -17.79
C TRP A 80 -15.00 -7.63 -16.52
N PHE A 81 -14.57 -6.37 -16.65
CA PHE A 81 -14.27 -5.53 -15.49
C PHE A 81 -15.56 -4.92 -14.95
N LEU A 82 -15.97 -5.35 -13.76
CA LEU A 82 -17.17 -4.85 -13.11
C LEU A 82 -16.87 -3.56 -12.33
N ILE A 83 -17.46 -2.45 -12.77
CA ILE A 83 -17.30 -1.15 -12.12
C ILE A 83 -18.45 -0.93 -11.14
N LYS A 84 -18.12 -0.80 -9.87
CA LYS A 84 -19.10 -0.59 -8.80
C LYS A 84 -19.64 0.84 -8.85
N ALA A 85 -20.96 0.98 -8.80
CA ALA A 85 -21.62 2.26 -8.62
C ALA A 85 -21.55 2.76 -7.18
N ASN A 86 -21.38 4.07 -7.01
CA ASN A 86 -21.50 4.72 -5.70
C ASN A 86 -22.98 4.83 -5.30
N LEU A 87 -23.25 4.96 -3.99
CA LEU A 87 -24.63 5.06 -3.47
C LEU A 87 -25.44 6.24 -4.04
N LYS A 88 -24.77 7.25 -4.60
CA LYS A 88 -25.37 8.49 -5.12
C LYS A 88 -25.46 8.53 -6.65
N GLU A 89 -24.99 7.50 -7.35
CA GLU A 89 -24.94 7.49 -8.81
C GLU A 89 -25.77 6.33 -9.37
N THR A 90 -26.46 6.57 -10.48
CA THR A 90 -27.09 5.53 -11.29
C THR A 90 -26.02 4.74 -12.07
N LEU A 91 -26.37 3.53 -12.51
CA LEU A 91 -25.45 2.72 -13.32
C LEU A 91 -25.09 3.41 -14.66
N GLN A 92 -26.02 4.18 -15.24
CA GLN A 92 -25.78 4.96 -16.45
C GLN A 92 -24.78 6.10 -16.22
N GLU A 93 -24.92 6.83 -15.10
CA GLU A 93 -23.98 7.89 -14.73
C GLU A 93 -22.58 7.33 -14.50
N VAL A 94 -22.47 6.19 -13.82
CA VAL A 94 -21.18 5.50 -13.60
C VAL A 94 -20.56 5.04 -14.92
N HIS A 95 -21.34 4.43 -15.80
CA HIS A 95 -20.87 4.01 -17.11
C HIS A 95 -20.38 5.20 -17.95
N LYS A 96 -21.14 6.30 -17.95
CA LYS A 96 -20.75 7.54 -18.65
C LYS A 96 -19.46 8.11 -18.05
N ARG A 97 -19.43 8.33 -16.74
CA ARG A 97 -18.26 8.88 -16.02
C ARG A 97 -17.01 8.05 -16.26
N TYR A 98 -17.10 6.73 -16.11
CA TYR A 98 -15.98 5.82 -16.34
C TYR A 98 -15.41 5.93 -17.76
N ASN A 99 -16.27 5.99 -18.78
CA ASN A 99 -15.83 6.13 -20.17
C ASN A 99 -15.23 7.51 -20.46
N GLU A 100 -15.78 8.58 -19.86
CA GLU A 100 -15.22 9.94 -19.97
C GLU A 100 -13.83 10.02 -19.31
N GLU A 101 -13.68 9.47 -18.11
CA GLU A 101 -12.40 9.34 -17.39
C GLU A 101 -11.39 8.50 -18.19
N ALA A 102 -11.80 7.33 -18.69
CA ALA A 102 -10.96 6.46 -19.49
C ALA A 102 -10.46 7.14 -20.77
N ASN A 103 -11.34 7.86 -21.49
CA ASN A 103 -10.95 8.63 -22.65
C ASN A 103 -9.98 9.75 -22.29
N ALA A 104 -10.24 10.51 -21.23
CA ALA A 104 -9.37 11.61 -20.80
C ALA A 104 -7.96 11.11 -20.46
N ILE A 105 -7.85 10.00 -19.74
CA ILE A 105 -6.56 9.37 -19.38
C ILE A 105 -5.84 8.82 -20.62
N PHE A 106 -6.57 8.16 -21.51
CA PHE A 106 -6.01 7.66 -22.76
C PHE A 106 -5.40 8.80 -23.60
N TRP A 107 -6.12 9.89 -23.79
CA TRP A 107 -5.62 11.02 -24.56
C TRP A 107 -4.46 11.75 -23.87
N LYS A 108 -4.58 12.03 -22.57
CA LYS A 108 -3.50 12.71 -21.82
C LYS A 108 -2.21 11.89 -21.75
N SER A 109 -2.32 10.56 -21.70
CA SER A 109 -1.16 9.66 -21.70
C SER A 109 -0.59 9.38 -23.10
N GLY A 110 -1.15 9.99 -24.17
CA GLY A 110 -0.73 9.70 -25.54
C GLY A 110 -1.02 8.25 -25.97
N GLY A 111 -2.05 7.64 -25.40
CA GLY A 111 -2.47 6.26 -25.66
C GLY A 111 -1.73 5.19 -24.86
N GLN A 112 -0.87 5.58 -23.92
CA GLN A 112 -0.10 4.63 -23.10
C GLN A 112 -0.93 3.94 -22.01
N ILE A 113 -2.03 4.56 -21.58
CA ILE A 113 -2.91 4.05 -20.53
C ILE A 113 -4.34 3.95 -21.07
N ASP A 114 -4.90 2.73 -21.16
CA ASP A 114 -6.32 2.52 -21.45
C ASP A 114 -7.01 1.80 -20.29
N LEU A 115 -7.81 2.56 -19.52
CA LEU A 115 -8.57 2.00 -18.40
C LEU A 115 -9.53 0.88 -18.84
N ARG A 116 -10.10 0.93 -20.04
CA ARG A 116 -11.05 -0.09 -20.51
C ARG A 116 -10.38 -1.44 -20.73
N ALA A 117 -9.08 -1.43 -21.05
CA ALA A 117 -8.29 -2.65 -21.20
C ALA A 117 -7.85 -3.26 -19.85
N THR A 118 -7.86 -2.48 -18.76
CA THR A 118 -7.33 -2.89 -17.46
C THR A 118 -8.34 -2.88 -16.31
N GLY A 119 -9.50 -2.25 -16.51
CA GLY A 119 -10.63 -2.17 -15.58
C GLY A 119 -10.51 -1.17 -14.45
N THR A 120 -9.34 -1.11 -13.78
CA THR A 120 -9.16 -0.26 -12.60
C THR A 120 -7.90 0.58 -12.69
N TYR A 121 -7.89 1.69 -11.94
CA TYR A 121 -6.70 2.53 -11.76
C TYR A 121 -5.48 1.75 -11.27
N ALA A 122 -5.68 0.80 -10.35
CA ALA A 122 -4.60 -0.02 -9.81
C ALA A 122 -4.01 -0.94 -10.90
N SER A 123 -4.87 -1.64 -11.64
CA SER A 123 -4.46 -2.51 -12.75
C SER A 123 -3.79 -1.72 -13.87
N ALA A 124 -4.33 -0.54 -14.23
CA ALA A 124 -3.75 0.35 -15.22
C ALA A 124 -2.36 0.85 -14.81
N SER A 125 -2.22 1.29 -13.55
CA SER A 125 -0.96 1.76 -13.00
C SER A 125 0.09 0.65 -12.96
N LEU A 126 -0.29 -0.56 -12.53
CA LEU A 126 0.59 -1.73 -12.56
C LEU A 126 1.01 -2.06 -13.99
N ARG A 127 0.07 -2.07 -14.94
CA ARG A 127 0.36 -2.37 -16.34
C ARG A 127 1.33 -1.35 -16.93
N PHE A 128 1.03 -0.06 -16.74
CA PHE A 128 1.89 1.02 -17.19
C PHE A 128 3.28 0.92 -16.56
N PHE A 129 3.36 0.65 -15.26
CA PHE A 129 4.63 0.40 -14.58
C PHE A 129 5.41 -0.76 -15.22
N GLN A 130 4.77 -1.89 -15.51
CA GLN A 130 5.42 -3.03 -16.18
C GLN A 130 5.91 -2.70 -17.60
N ASP A 131 5.24 -1.78 -18.29
CA ASP A 131 5.60 -1.35 -19.64
C ASP A 131 6.79 -0.37 -19.65
N VAL A 132 6.93 0.49 -18.61
CA VAL A 132 7.98 1.54 -18.56
C VAL A 132 9.14 1.26 -17.60
N ALA A 133 8.97 0.37 -16.63
CA ALA A 133 10.02 0.04 -15.66
C ALA A 133 11.13 -0.79 -16.31
N ARG A 134 12.38 -0.57 -15.87
CA ARG A 134 13.54 -1.34 -16.36
C ARG A 134 13.80 -2.63 -15.56
N GLY A 135 13.05 -2.83 -14.48
CA GLY A 135 13.11 -4.06 -13.68
C GLY A 135 12.42 -5.24 -14.37
N PRO A 136 12.45 -6.43 -13.74
CA PRO A 136 11.70 -7.59 -14.22
C PRO A 136 10.20 -7.27 -14.35
N ARG A 137 9.59 -7.60 -15.50
CA ARG A 137 8.13 -7.40 -15.73
C ARG A 137 7.26 -8.20 -14.78
N LYS A 138 7.79 -9.32 -14.29
CA LYS A 138 7.14 -10.21 -13.35
C LYS A 138 8.14 -10.58 -12.28
N ALA A 139 7.73 -10.49 -11.02
CA ALA A 139 8.51 -10.99 -9.90
C ALA A 139 8.65 -12.52 -10.00
N GLU A 140 9.78 -13.03 -9.55
CA GLU A 140 9.96 -14.47 -9.36
C GLU A 140 9.02 -14.99 -8.26
N ASN A 141 8.68 -16.28 -8.31
CA ASN A 141 7.88 -16.89 -7.26
C ASN A 141 8.73 -17.01 -6.00
N LEU A 142 8.25 -16.43 -4.91
CA LEU A 142 8.89 -16.57 -3.61
C LEU A 142 8.76 -18.01 -3.09
N THR A 143 9.80 -18.49 -2.43
CA THR A 143 9.69 -19.71 -1.61
C THR A 143 8.77 -19.43 -0.40
N PRO A 144 8.11 -20.45 0.18
CA PRO A 144 7.29 -20.25 1.38
C PRO A 144 8.05 -19.62 2.55
N GLU A 145 9.34 -19.94 2.69
CA GLU A 145 10.21 -19.40 3.74
C GLU A 145 10.53 -17.93 3.49
N GLU A 146 10.94 -17.56 2.28
CA GLU A 146 11.21 -16.16 1.90
C GLU A 146 9.95 -15.29 2.04
N ASP A 147 8.81 -15.81 1.60
CA ASP A 147 7.50 -15.16 1.75
C ASP A 147 7.13 -14.95 3.22
N TYR A 148 7.41 -15.91 4.11
CA TYR A 148 7.22 -15.74 5.54
C TYR A 148 8.11 -14.63 6.11
N TRP A 149 9.40 -14.60 5.77
CA TRP A 149 10.32 -13.56 6.26
C TRP A 149 9.91 -12.16 5.81
N ILE A 150 9.54 -12.00 4.52
CA ILE A 150 9.10 -10.72 3.98
C ILE A 150 7.80 -10.25 4.64
N ARG A 151 6.83 -11.16 4.87
CA ARG A 151 5.58 -10.80 5.56
C ARG A 151 5.79 -10.49 7.04
N SER A 152 6.67 -11.23 7.71
CA SER A 152 6.97 -10.99 9.12
C SER A 152 7.66 -9.64 9.32
N ALA A 153 8.53 -9.23 8.39
CA ALA A 153 9.17 -7.93 8.41
C ALA A 153 8.27 -6.76 7.96
N TYR A 154 7.09 -7.04 7.42
CA TYR A 154 6.20 -6.00 6.89
C TYR A 154 5.57 -5.21 8.03
N MET A 155 5.97 -3.94 8.14
CA MET A 155 5.38 -2.97 9.05
C MET A 155 4.74 -1.82 8.27
N GLY A 156 3.69 -1.24 8.84
CA GLY A 156 3.04 -0.05 8.29
C GLY A 156 3.85 1.23 8.55
N GLY A 157 3.25 2.37 8.21
CA GLY A 157 3.80 3.67 8.57
C GLY A 157 3.86 3.86 10.09
N LEU A 158 4.82 4.67 10.54
CA LEU A 158 4.93 5.08 11.93
C LEU A 158 3.74 5.98 12.29
N VAL A 159 2.87 5.50 13.18
CA VAL A 159 1.70 6.25 13.67
C VAL A 159 1.80 6.36 15.18
N TRP A 160 1.66 7.58 15.67
CA TRP A 160 1.71 7.84 17.10
C TRP A 160 0.94 9.15 17.41
N ALA A 161 0.32 9.22 18.60
CA ALA A 161 -0.42 10.40 19.05
C ALA A 161 -0.35 10.54 20.58
N GLU A 162 -0.45 11.78 21.08
CA GLU A 162 -0.74 12.11 22.48
C GLU A 162 -1.86 13.15 22.55
N PRO A 163 -2.55 13.25 23.70
CA PRO A 163 -3.43 14.37 23.97
C PRO A 163 -2.67 15.69 23.84
N TYR A 164 -3.23 16.63 23.08
CA TYR A 164 -2.67 17.96 22.87
C TYR A 164 -3.78 19.01 22.90
N GLU A 165 -3.56 20.10 23.62
CA GLU A 165 -4.44 21.27 23.64
C GLU A 165 -3.68 22.50 23.14
N GLY A 166 -4.26 23.19 22.15
CA GLY A 166 -3.67 24.39 21.56
C GLY A 166 -3.75 24.41 20.04
N ILE A 167 -3.03 25.36 19.43
CA ILE A 167 -2.94 25.49 17.98
C ILE A 167 -1.84 24.57 17.46
N ALA A 168 -2.20 23.67 16.55
CA ALA A 168 -1.26 22.77 15.86
C ALA A 168 -1.03 23.22 14.42
N THR A 169 0.13 22.88 13.86
CA THR A 169 0.43 22.99 12.43
C THR A 169 0.71 21.60 11.89
N GLU A 170 0.00 21.23 10.83
CA GLU A 170 0.21 19.99 10.11
C GLU A 170 1.21 20.20 8.97
N MET A 171 2.11 19.23 8.78
CA MET A 171 3.04 19.17 7.65
C MET A 171 2.97 17.77 7.07
N ASP A 172 2.97 17.67 5.73
CA ASP A 172 2.97 16.40 5.01
C ASP A 172 4.04 16.39 3.91
N TYR A 173 4.55 15.20 3.62
CA TYR A 173 5.47 14.96 2.53
C TYR A 173 4.70 14.67 1.24
N ASN A 174 4.86 15.54 0.26
CA ASN A 174 4.29 15.32 -1.08
C ASN A 174 4.86 14.04 -1.68
N GLU A 175 3.99 13.05 -1.93
CA GLU A 175 4.34 11.82 -2.62
C GLU A 175 5.47 11.00 -1.95
N PHE A 176 5.47 10.93 -0.62
CA PHE A 176 6.51 10.28 0.19
C PHE A 176 6.96 8.91 -0.34
N TYR A 177 6.02 7.98 -0.55
CA TYR A 177 6.36 6.62 -1.01
C TYR A 177 6.95 6.59 -2.43
N PRO A 178 6.35 7.25 -3.46
CA PRO A 178 6.96 7.38 -4.77
C PRO A 178 8.39 7.93 -4.75
N GLU A 179 8.67 8.93 -3.91
CA GLU A 179 10.01 9.51 -3.77
C GLU A 179 11.01 8.48 -3.21
N ILE A 180 10.62 7.74 -2.17
CA ILE A 180 11.43 6.64 -1.61
C ILE A 180 11.68 5.55 -2.65
N LEU A 181 10.63 5.13 -3.37
CA LEU A 181 10.71 4.11 -4.41
C LEU A 181 11.70 4.50 -5.52
N ALA A 182 11.66 5.76 -5.96
CA ALA A 182 12.50 6.30 -7.03
C ALA A 182 13.90 6.75 -6.58
N SER A 183 14.21 6.67 -5.28
CA SER A 183 15.48 7.10 -4.75
C SER A 183 16.66 6.34 -5.36
N PHE A 184 17.77 7.04 -5.59
CA PHE A 184 19.02 6.42 -6.04
C PHE A 184 19.69 5.58 -4.95
N SER A 185 19.48 5.93 -3.68
CA SER A 185 20.04 5.20 -2.54
C SER A 185 19.20 3.98 -2.13
N ALA A 186 17.99 3.84 -2.66
CA ALA A 186 17.17 2.65 -2.47
C ALA A 186 17.63 1.54 -3.42
N GLY A 187 17.87 0.35 -2.88
CA GLY A 187 18.05 -0.87 -3.64
C GLY A 187 16.81 -1.74 -3.50
N TRP A 188 16.31 -2.30 -4.61
CA TRP A 188 15.14 -3.19 -4.59
C TRP A 188 15.53 -4.59 -5.04
N PRO A 189 15.14 -5.65 -4.29
CA PRO A 189 15.34 -7.03 -4.71
C PRO A 189 14.68 -7.31 -6.05
N ILE A 190 15.47 -7.86 -6.98
CA ILE A 190 15.01 -8.33 -8.31
C ILE A 190 15.18 -9.85 -8.48
N GLY A 191 15.57 -10.55 -7.43
CA GLY A 191 15.74 -11.99 -7.39
C GLY A 191 15.77 -12.48 -5.93
N PRO A 192 15.93 -13.79 -5.72
CA PRO A 192 15.82 -14.41 -4.41
C PRO A 192 16.95 -13.96 -3.48
N GLY A 193 16.63 -13.84 -2.20
CA GLY A 193 17.62 -13.66 -1.14
C GLY A 193 18.32 -14.96 -0.75
N GLU A 194 19.36 -14.84 0.04
CA GLU A 194 20.11 -15.94 0.63
C GLU A 194 19.95 -15.95 2.15
N PHE A 195 19.50 -17.08 2.69
CA PHE A 195 19.46 -17.30 4.13
C PHE A 195 20.85 -17.47 4.69
N ARG A 196 21.14 -16.74 5.77
CA ARG A 196 22.45 -16.70 6.42
C ARG A 196 22.31 -16.66 7.93
N THR A 197 23.41 -17.04 8.58
CA THR A 197 23.58 -16.91 10.01
C THR A 197 24.68 -15.90 10.27
N ILE A 198 24.28 -14.74 10.76
CA ILE A 198 25.15 -13.63 11.09
C ILE A 198 25.47 -13.72 12.57
N THR A 199 26.75 -13.73 12.90
CA THR A 199 27.22 -13.84 14.29
C THR A 199 27.54 -12.48 14.92
N TYR A 200 27.67 -11.44 14.11
CA TYR A 200 28.06 -10.11 14.57
C TYR A 200 27.54 -9.02 13.63
N ILE A 201 26.92 -7.99 14.22
CA ILE A 201 26.60 -6.72 13.56
C ILE A 201 27.43 -5.62 14.21
N SER A 202 28.07 -4.79 13.40
CA SER A 202 28.71 -3.59 13.92
C SER A 202 27.65 -2.56 14.29
N VAL A 203 27.64 -2.16 15.56
CA VAL A 203 26.80 -1.09 16.11
C VAL A 203 27.47 0.29 16.02
N SER A 204 28.53 0.42 15.21
CA SER A 204 29.18 1.71 15.00
C SER A 204 28.39 2.55 13.99
N PRO A 205 28.00 3.80 14.31
CA PRO A 205 27.29 4.69 13.38
C PRO A 205 28.09 5.07 12.13
N ILE A 206 29.40 4.81 12.12
CA ILE A 206 30.32 5.25 11.05
C ILE A 206 30.57 4.13 10.04
N ASN A 207 30.30 2.86 10.40
CA ASN A 207 30.57 1.71 9.53
C ASN A 207 29.62 0.54 9.83
N TYR A 208 28.37 0.66 9.37
CA TYR A 208 27.44 -0.46 9.44
C TYR A 208 27.90 -1.55 8.48
N ASN A 209 28.27 -2.72 9.01
CA ASN A 209 28.46 -3.93 8.19
C ASN A 209 27.12 -4.64 7.93
N LEU A 210 26.05 -3.88 7.74
CA LEU A 210 24.70 -4.40 7.48
C LEU A 210 24.50 -4.51 5.97
N LYS A 211 24.31 -5.75 5.50
CA LYS A 211 23.88 -6.00 4.13
C LYS A 211 22.40 -5.72 3.98
N TYR A 212 21.98 -5.37 2.77
CA TYR A 212 20.57 -5.26 2.42
C TYR A 212 19.86 -6.58 2.70
N GLY A 213 18.83 -6.56 3.56
CA GLY A 213 18.17 -7.78 3.98
C GLY A 213 17.18 -7.58 5.11
N ILE A 214 16.67 -8.72 5.58
CA ILE A 214 15.81 -8.88 6.74
C ILE A 214 16.57 -9.71 7.78
N TYR A 215 16.45 -9.35 9.05
CA TYR A 215 17.16 -9.95 10.17
C TYR A 215 16.16 -10.32 11.26
N HIS A 216 16.33 -11.50 11.84
CA HIS A 216 15.60 -11.91 13.03
C HIS A 216 16.38 -11.44 14.26
N ALA A 217 15.83 -10.46 14.97
CA ALA A 217 16.51 -9.78 16.07
C ALA A 217 15.52 -9.37 17.16
N PHE A 218 16.02 -9.30 18.39
CA PHE A 218 15.37 -8.61 19.49
C PHE A 218 15.93 -7.19 19.59
N ILE A 219 15.04 -6.20 19.60
CA ILE A 219 15.39 -4.80 19.80
C ILE A 219 14.77 -4.36 21.12
N GLY A 220 15.62 -3.89 22.02
CA GLY A 220 15.22 -3.46 23.35
C GLY A 220 15.84 -2.12 23.74
N GLY A 221 15.42 -1.64 24.91
CA GLY A 221 15.84 -0.35 25.45
C GLY A 221 14.91 0.79 25.05
N GLN A 222 15.35 2.01 25.34
CA GLN A 222 14.69 3.24 24.96
C GLN A 222 15.73 4.10 24.23
N PRO A 223 15.33 4.92 23.23
CA PRO A 223 16.25 5.83 22.57
C PRO A 223 16.99 6.69 23.59
N ALA A 224 18.29 6.91 23.35
CA ALA A 224 19.16 7.62 24.31
C ALA A 224 18.72 9.07 24.55
N ASP A 225 18.09 9.70 23.56
CA ASP A 225 17.47 11.02 23.66
C ASP A 225 15.95 10.88 23.69
N GLN A 226 15.35 11.41 24.76
CA GLN A 226 13.90 11.37 25.01
C GLN A 226 13.08 12.00 23.88
N LYS A 227 13.66 12.89 23.06
CA LYS A 227 13.01 13.46 21.88
C LYS A 227 12.67 12.43 20.80
N TYR A 228 13.40 11.31 20.75
CA TYR A 228 13.24 10.29 19.72
C TYR A 228 12.59 9.00 20.22
N ILE A 229 12.01 8.98 21.44
CA ILE A 229 11.29 7.81 21.99
C ILE A 229 10.29 7.22 20.99
N ARG A 230 9.73 8.08 20.12
CA ARG A 230 8.64 7.77 19.19
C ARG A 230 9.11 7.49 17.76
N ALA A 231 10.42 7.51 17.49
CA ALA A 231 10.96 7.42 16.13
C ALA A 231 11.11 5.98 15.61
N PHE A 232 10.90 4.97 16.45
CA PHE A 232 11.10 3.56 16.11
C PHE A 232 9.82 2.74 16.25
N CYS A 233 9.54 1.89 15.27
CA CYS A 233 8.42 0.96 15.32
C CYS A 233 8.93 -0.44 15.66
N TYR A 234 8.57 -0.96 16.84
CA TYR A 234 8.96 -2.31 17.25
C TYR A 234 8.12 -3.36 16.51
N ASN A 235 8.78 -4.31 15.87
CA ASN A 235 8.12 -5.44 15.22
C ASN A 235 7.89 -6.57 16.23
N PRO A 236 6.63 -6.91 16.57
CA PRO A 236 6.34 -8.00 17.51
C PRO A 236 6.78 -9.38 17.01
N THR A 237 7.00 -9.54 15.70
CA THR A 237 7.50 -10.80 15.13
C THR A 237 9.02 -10.95 15.25
N GLY A 238 9.75 -9.88 15.58
CA GLY A 238 11.21 -9.88 15.66
C GLY A 238 11.93 -9.80 14.31
N TYR A 239 11.23 -9.63 13.18
CA TYR A 239 11.85 -9.50 11.86
C TYR A 239 12.00 -8.04 11.46
N TYR A 240 13.23 -7.60 11.21
CA TYR A 240 13.56 -6.21 10.93
C TYR A 240 14.32 -6.09 9.63
N THR A 241 14.04 -5.05 8.84
CA THR A 241 14.87 -4.73 7.68
C THR A 241 16.20 -4.15 8.14
N HIS A 242 17.21 -4.18 7.27
CA HIS A 242 18.47 -3.49 7.51
C HIS A 242 18.29 -1.97 7.75
N TYR A 243 17.24 -1.34 7.21
CA TYR A 243 16.92 0.07 7.49
C TYR A 243 16.44 0.25 8.94
N ASP A 244 15.60 -0.66 9.42
CA ASP A 244 15.15 -0.65 10.82
C ASP A 244 16.33 -0.84 11.77
N LEU A 245 17.21 -1.81 11.48
CA LEU A 245 18.40 -2.02 12.30
C LEU A 245 19.35 -0.81 12.29
N LYS A 246 19.51 -0.16 11.14
CA LYS A 246 20.31 1.08 11.05
C LYS A 246 19.70 2.18 11.91
N LEU A 247 18.39 2.38 11.82
CA LEU A 247 17.67 3.36 12.63
C LEU A 247 17.79 3.04 14.13
N ALA A 248 17.68 1.77 14.51
CA ALA A 248 17.85 1.34 15.89
C ALA A 248 19.26 1.65 16.42
N ILE A 249 20.30 1.43 15.61
CA ILE A 249 21.70 1.82 15.96
C ILE A 249 21.81 3.34 16.12
N ASP A 250 21.24 4.10 15.19
CA ASP A 250 21.28 5.58 15.22
C ASP A 250 20.59 6.17 16.45
N LEU A 251 19.55 5.48 16.94
CA LEU A 251 18.83 5.83 18.17
C LEU A 251 19.50 5.32 19.44
N GLY A 252 20.59 4.54 19.33
CA GLY A 252 21.29 3.92 20.45
C GLY A 252 20.51 2.78 21.12
N LEU A 253 19.62 2.10 20.39
CA LEU A 253 18.88 0.95 20.88
C LEU A 253 19.77 -0.29 20.98
N HIS A 254 19.43 -1.18 21.90
CA HIS A 254 20.10 -2.46 22.06
C HIS A 254 19.56 -3.46 21.03
N ILE A 255 20.46 -4.07 20.25
CA ILE A 255 20.11 -5.07 19.23
C ILE A 255 20.79 -6.38 19.58
N GLU A 256 19.99 -7.45 19.66
CA GLU A 256 20.44 -8.81 19.85
C GLU A 256 19.93 -9.67 18.69
N LEU A 257 20.84 -10.25 17.90
CA LEU A 257 20.44 -11.18 16.85
C LEU A 257 19.90 -12.47 17.44
N SER A 258 18.88 -13.05 16.79
CA SER A 258 18.41 -14.37 17.15
C SER A 258 19.55 -15.40 17.06
N SER A 259 19.60 -16.30 18.04
CA SER A 259 20.51 -17.44 18.06
C SER A 259 20.05 -18.57 17.13
N GLU A 260 18.82 -18.51 16.63
CA GLU A 260 18.29 -19.48 15.67
C GLU A 260 18.87 -19.26 14.27
N SER A 261 19.12 -20.35 13.56
CA SER A 261 19.66 -20.34 12.20
C SER A 261 18.58 -20.76 11.21
N PRO A 262 18.35 -20.01 10.11
CA PRO A 262 18.98 -18.74 9.76
C PRO A 262 18.44 -17.54 10.58
N ASN A 263 19.28 -16.53 10.80
CA ASN A 263 18.87 -15.25 11.44
C ASN A 263 18.92 -14.05 10.50
N ALA A 264 19.26 -14.25 9.21
CA ALA A 264 19.19 -13.23 8.19
C ALA A 264 18.74 -13.80 6.82
N LEU A 265 17.98 -13.00 6.07
CA LEU A 265 17.71 -13.14 4.65
C LEU A 265 18.37 -11.96 3.93
N VAL A 266 19.42 -12.23 3.17
CA VAL A 266 20.30 -11.21 2.60
C VAL A 266 20.18 -11.18 1.07
N PHE A 267 20.08 -9.98 0.50
CA PHE A 267 20.12 -9.77 -0.94
C PHE A 267 21.47 -9.18 -1.34
N GLU A 268 22.25 -9.95 -2.11
CA GLU A 268 23.53 -9.48 -2.62
C GLU A 268 23.37 -8.36 -3.66
N GLN A 269 24.41 -7.54 -3.83
CA GLN A 269 24.33 -6.34 -4.68
C GLN A 269 23.92 -6.62 -6.13
N ASN A 270 24.29 -7.79 -6.68
CA ASN A 270 23.89 -8.22 -8.03
C ASN A 270 22.42 -8.68 -8.13
N LYS A 271 21.72 -8.80 -7.00
CA LYS A 271 20.28 -9.08 -6.89
C LYS A 271 19.47 -7.83 -6.52
N LEU A 272 20.12 -6.66 -6.46
CA LEU A 272 19.50 -5.38 -6.20
C LEU A 272 19.54 -4.50 -7.45
N MET A 273 18.46 -3.78 -7.69
CA MET A 273 18.42 -2.72 -8.70
C MET A 273 18.04 -1.39 -8.03
N SER A 274 18.65 -0.30 -8.46
CA SER A 274 18.40 1.01 -7.83
C SER A 274 16.94 1.45 -8.06
N GLY A 275 16.36 2.15 -7.09
CA GLY A 275 15.04 2.76 -7.22
C GLY A 275 14.92 3.67 -8.42
N ARG A 276 15.98 4.44 -8.69
CA ARG A 276 16.08 5.26 -9.89
C ARG A 276 16.00 4.43 -11.18
N ASP A 277 16.63 3.27 -11.26
CA ASP A 277 16.60 2.46 -12.48
C ASP A 277 15.23 1.82 -12.70
N ILE A 278 14.55 1.39 -11.64
CA ILE A 278 13.22 0.77 -11.72
C ILE A 278 12.14 1.83 -11.96
N PHE A 279 12.09 2.88 -11.14
CA PHE A 279 10.92 3.74 -11.00
C PHE A 279 11.05 5.11 -11.67
N LYS A 280 12.24 5.57 -12.10
CA LYS A 280 12.42 6.95 -12.60
C LYS A 280 11.49 7.30 -13.76
N PHE A 281 11.29 6.40 -14.72
CA PHE A 281 10.42 6.68 -15.87
C PHE A 281 8.94 6.68 -15.47
N PHE A 282 8.55 5.78 -14.58
CA PHE A 282 7.22 5.78 -14.00
C PHE A 282 6.94 7.06 -13.20
N TYR A 283 7.92 7.54 -12.42
CA TYR A 283 7.80 8.71 -11.56
C TYR A 283 7.88 10.05 -12.32
N ARG A 284 8.77 10.17 -13.32
CA ARG A 284 9.01 11.44 -14.04
C ARG A 284 8.03 11.74 -15.16
N ASN A 285 7.25 10.77 -15.63
CA ASN A 285 6.20 11.00 -16.62
C ASN A 285 4.91 11.59 -16.01
N LYS A 286 5.00 12.22 -14.83
CA LYS A 286 3.90 12.91 -14.14
C LYS A 286 3.67 14.36 -14.62
N THR A 287 4.35 14.79 -15.68
CA THR A 287 4.26 16.15 -16.25
C THR A 287 3.57 16.15 -17.61
#